data_AF-A0A151E715-F1
#
_entry.id   AF-A0A151E715-F1
#
_cell.length_a   1.000
_cell.length_b   1.000
_cell.length_c   1.000
_cell.angle_alpha   90.00
_cell.angle_beta   90.00
_cell.angle_gamma   90.00
#
_symmetry.space_group_name_H-M   'P 1'
#
loop_
_entity.id
_entity.type
_entity.pdbx_description
1 polymer ?
#
loop_
_entity_poly.entity_id
_entity_poly.type
_entity_poly.pdbx_seq_one_letter_code
_entity_poly.pdbx_strand_id
1 'polypeptide(L)'
;MFAIFMSNFTYIGLMLVFAVIPSIILLYYLRDKIKFKNLLLTLFILFILGVIWDQISVKLGIWNFSQDKIIGNLFGIPIEEYIFIIFVPLLSITVYTLIKKFID
;
A
#
# COMPACT_ATOMS: atom_id res chain seq x y z
N MET A 1 -27.51 -2.77 -3.03
CA MET A 1 -26.80 -1.55 -2.56
C MET A 1 -25.95 -1.95 -1.36
N PHE A 2 -24.62 -1.90 -1.50
CA PHE A 2 -23.57 -2.29 -0.52
C PHE A 2 -23.30 -3.77 -0.16
N ALA A 3 -23.99 -4.74 -0.76
CA ALA A 3 -23.78 -6.19 -0.51
C ALA A 3 -23.29 -6.97 -1.76
N ILE A 4 -22.46 -6.35 -2.60
CA ILE A 4 -22.00 -6.93 -3.87
C ILE A 4 -20.53 -7.35 -3.68
N PHE A 5 -20.35 -8.64 -3.39
CA PHE A 5 -19.18 -9.51 -3.56
C PHE A 5 -17.92 -9.21 -2.73
N MET A 6 -17.85 -9.83 -1.55
CA MET A 6 -16.58 -10.19 -0.92
C MET A 6 -16.05 -11.47 -1.56
N SER A 7 -15.43 -11.37 -2.73
CA SER A 7 -14.64 -12.44 -3.33
C SER A 7 -13.17 -12.27 -2.91
N ASN A 8 -12.40 -13.35 -2.81
CA ASN A 8 -10.99 -13.30 -2.41
C ASN A 8 -10.14 -12.38 -3.31
N PHE A 9 -10.63 -12.05 -4.51
CA PHE A 9 -9.95 -11.18 -5.47
C PHE A 9 -10.38 -9.70 -5.37
N THR A 10 -11.44 -9.35 -4.64
CA THR A 10 -11.88 -7.95 -4.59
C THR A 10 -10.89 -7.05 -3.86
N TYR A 11 -10.24 -7.53 -2.78
CA TYR A 11 -9.27 -6.71 -2.06
C TYR A 11 -8.06 -6.38 -2.93
N ILE A 12 -7.46 -7.40 -3.55
CA ILE A 12 -6.32 -7.24 -4.46
C ILE A 12 -6.71 -6.42 -5.68
N GLY A 13 -7.89 -6.67 -6.27
CA GLY A 13 -8.39 -5.88 -7.38
C GLY A 13 -8.51 -4.40 -7.04
N LEU A 14 -9.08 -4.07 -5.86
CA LEU A 14 -9.16 -2.71 -5.37
C LEU A 14 -7.76 -2.11 -5.14
N MET A 15 -6.86 -2.86 -4.48
CA MET A 15 -5.49 -2.41 -4.24
C MET A 15 -4.74 -2.13 -5.55
N LEU A 16 -4.91 -2.98 -6.57
CA LEU A 16 -4.31 -2.78 -7.88
C LEU A 16 -4.84 -1.52 -8.55
N VAL A 17 -6.16 -1.34 -8.61
CA VAL A 17 -6.82 -0.22 -9.29
C VAL A 17 -6.58 1.12 -8.59
N PHE A 18 -6.62 1.14 -7.26
CA PHE A 18 -6.58 2.38 -6.48
C PHE A 18 -5.20 2.74 -5.94
N ALA A 19 -4.31 1.77 -5.72
CA ALA A 19 -2.99 2.03 -5.16
C ALA A 19 -1.86 1.70 -6.14
N VAL A 20 -1.76 0.46 -6.59
CA VAL A 20 -0.57 -0.01 -7.34
C VAL A 20 -0.46 0.65 -8.71
N ILE A 21 -1.49 0.53 -9.55
CA ILE A 21 -1.47 1.05 -10.92
C ILE A 21 -1.28 2.58 -10.93
N PRO A 22 -2.06 3.37 -10.16
CA PRO A 22 -1.86 4.82 -10.12
C PRO A 22 -0.47 5.22 -9.61
N SER A 23 0.04 4.54 -8.59
CA SER A 23 1.39 4.81 -8.05
C SER A 23 2.48 4.60 -9.10
N ILE A 24 2.42 3.50 -9.86
CA ILE A 24 3.41 3.20 -10.90
C ILE A 24 3.35 4.24 -12.02
N ILE A 25 2.13 4.59 -12.48
CA ILE A 25 1.93 5.59 -13.53
C ILE A 25 2.48 6.95 -13.07
N LEU A 26 2.13 7.39 -11.86
CA LEU A 26 2.58 8.68 -11.34
C LEU A 26 4.08 8.68 -11.05
N LEU A 27 4.64 7.59 -10.52
CA LEU A 27 6.09 7.46 -10.32
C LEU A 27 6.83 7.58 -11.65
N TYR A 28 6.36 6.91 -12.71
CA TYR A 28 6.95 7.02 -14.04
C TYR A 28 6.85 8.45 -14.61
N TYR A 29 5.69 9.10 -14.45
CA TYR A 29 5.44 10.46 -14.92
C TYR A 29 6.24 11.53 -14.15
N LEU A 30 6.50 11.31 -12.85
CA LEU A 30 7.17 12.27 -11.95
C LEU A 30 8.60 11.86 -11.59
N ARG A 31 9.16 10.84 -12.25
CA ARG A 31 10.48 10.27 -11.93
C ARG A 31 11.59 11.32 -11.86
N ASP A 32 11.54 12.34 -12.71
CA ASP A 32 12.57 13.39 -12.76
C ASP A 32 12.49 14.38 -11.58
N LYS A 33 11.32 14.46 -10.92
CA LYS A 33 11.10 15.29 -9.73
C LYS A 33 11.36 14.53 -8.42
N ILE A 34 11.44 13.21 -8.46
CA ILE A 34 11.57 12.36 -7.28
C ILE A 34 13.00 11.85 -7.15
N LYS A 35 13.66 12.17 -6.03
CA LYS A 35 14.98 11.62 -5.73
C LYS A 35 14.87 10.16 -5.31
N PHE A 36 15.29 9.24 -6.17
CA PHE A 36 15.15 7.80 -5.98
C PHE A 36 15.74 7.29 -4.65
N LYS A 37 16.93 7.77 -4.25
CA LYS A 37 17.56 7.39 -2.96
C LYS A 37 16.69 7.78 -1.76
N ASN A 38 16.10 8.97 -1.79
CA ASN A 38 15.22 9.44 -0.71
C ASN A 38 13.92 8.63 -0.70
N LEU A 39 13.33 8.38 -1.87
CA LEU A 39 12.14 7.55 -2.00
C LEU A 39 12.36 6.16 -1.40
N LEU A 40 13.43 5.46 -1.79
CA LEU A 40 13.74 4.14 -1.27
C LEU A 40 13.94 4.14 0.24
N LEU A 41 14.69 5.12 0.77
CA LEU A 41 14.90 5.22 2.22
C LEU A 41 13.57 5.47 2.96
N THR A 42 12.73 6.35 2.44
CA THR A 42 11.40 6.62 3.01
C THR A 42 10.52 5.38 2.97
N LEU A 43 10.42 4.71 1.83
CA LEU A 43 9.62 3.49 1.69
C LEU A 43 10.14 2.37 2.60
N PHE A 44 11.46 2.22 2.75
CA PHE A 44 12.05 1.22 3.63
C PHE A 44 11.72 1.47 5.11
N ILE A 45 11.85 2.72 5.57
CA ILE A 45 11.50 3.09 6.96
C ILE A 45 10.01 2.87 7.21
N LEU A 46 9.15 3.35 6.30
CA LEU A 46 7.70 3.19 6.43
C LEU A 46 7.28 1.73 6.34
N PHE A 47 7.98 0.92 5.54
CA PHE A 47 7.74 -0.51 5.46
C PHE A 47 7.99 -1.21 6.80
N ILE A 48 9.15 -0.97 7.42
CA ILE A 48 9.47 -1.55 8.73
C ILE A 48 8.43 -1.12 9.78
N LEU A 49 8.11 0.18 9.83
CA LEU A 49 7.12 0.70 10.77
C LEU A 49 5.73 0.11 10.54
N GLY A 50 5.30 0.00 9.29
CA GLY A 50 4.01 -0.58 8.91
C GLY A 50 3.91 -2.06 9.29
N VAL A 51 4.95 -2.85 8.99
CA VAL A 51 4.97 -4.27 9.35
C VAL A 51 4.93 -4.45 10.88
N ILE A 52 5.73 -3.69 11.64
CA ILE A 52 5.71 -3.77 13.10
C ILE A 52 4.33 -3.40 13.65
N TRP A 53 3.74 -2.31 13.13
CA TRP A 53 2.41 -1.88 13.53
C TRP A 53 1.38 -2.97 13.29
N ASP A 54 1.32 -3.53 12.08
CA ASP A 54 0.36 -4.56 11.70
C ASP A 54 0.53 -5.83 12.55
N GLN A 55 1.77 -6.24 12.85
CA GLN A 55 2.03 -7.39 13.71
C GLN A 55 1.49 -7.18 15.14
N ILE A 56 1.72 -5.99 15.71
CA ILE A 56 1.22 -5.64 17.04
C ILE A 56 -0.32 -5.61 17.02
N SER A 57 -0.86 -4.96 16.00
CA SER A 57 -2.27 -4.82 15.69
C SER A 57 -3.02 -6.16 15.63
N VAL A 58 -2.46 -7.16 14.94
CA VAL A 58 -3.00 -8.52 14.90
C VAL A 58 -2.89 -9.21 16.26
N LYS A 59 -1.74 -9.10 16.93
CA LYS A 59 -1.53 -9.71 18.27
C LYS A 59 -2.50 -9.16 19.33
N LEU A 60 -2.85 -7.89 19.23
CA LEU A 60 -3.81 -7.23 20.12
C LEU A 60 -5.28 -7.49 19.73
N GLY A 61 -5.53 -8.19 18.62
CA GLY A 61 -6.89 -8.46 18.13
C GLY A 61 -7.62 -7.23 17.59
N ILE A 62 -6.88 -6.13 17.32
CA ILE A 62 -7.44 -4.91 16.71
C ILE A 62 -7.87 -5.22 15.28
N TRP A 63 -7.06 -6.03 14.58
CA TRP A 63 -7.33 -6.47 13.22
C TRP A 63 -7.52 -7.98 13.20
N ASN A 64 -8.49 -8.42 12.41
CA ASN A 64 -8.73 -9.82 12.13
C ASN A 64 -8.81 -10.02 10.62
N PHE A 65 -7.98 -10.93 10.11
CA PHE A 65 -7.97 -11.29 8.70
C PHE A 65 -8.63 -12.65 8.52
N SER A 66 -9.70 -12.69 7.72
CA SER A 66 -10.34 -13.95 7.34
C SER A 66 -9.37 -14.80 6.53
N GLN A 67 -8.94 -15.94 7.06
CA GLN A 67 -7.97 -16.82 6.39
C GLN A 67 -8.48 -17.31 5.03
N ASP A 68 -9.80 -17.41 4.87
CA ASP A 68 -10.46 -17.85 3.64
C ASP A 68 -10.32 -16.84 2.49
N LYS A 69 -9.88 -15.60 2.79
CA LYS A 69 -9.87 -14.45 1.86
C LYS A 69 -8.47 -13.92 1.54
N ILE A 70 -7.43 -14.54 2.10
CA ILE A 70 -6.04 -14.12 1.89
C ILE A 70 -5.31 -15.16 1.04
N ILE A 71 -4.39 -14.71 0.20
CA ILE A 71 -3.55 -15.58 -0.65
C ILE A 71 -2.56 -16.37 0.21
N GLY A 72 -2.08 -15.78 1.29
CA GLY A 72 -1.20 -16.45 2.24
C GLY A 72 -0.92 -15.57 3.45
N ASN A 73 -0.45 -16.21 4.51
CA ASN A 73 -0.06 -15.56 5.75
C ASN A 73 1.46 -15.65 5.91
N LEU A 74 2.11 -14.53 6.14
CA LEU A 74 3.52 -14.44 6.48
C LEU A 74 3.65 -13.67 7.80
N PHE A 75 4.29 -14.27 8.80
CA PHE A 75 4.48 -13.68 10.13
C PHE A 75 3.20 -13.11 10.80
N GLY A 76 2.05 -13.72 10.56
CA GLY A 76 0.77 -13.28 11.11
C GLY A 76 0.02 -12.25 10.25
N ILE A 77 0.60 -11.79 9.14
CA ILE A 77 0.04 -10.76 8.26
C ILE A 77 -0.23 -11.36 6.87
N PRO A 78 -1.34 -11.01 6.20
CA PRO A 78 -1.57 -11.35 4.81
C PRO A 78 -0.46 -10.83 3.89
N ILE A 79 -0.05 -11.61 2.89
CA ILE A 79 1.01 -11.23 1.94
C ILE A 79 0.66 -9.92 1.19
N GLU A 80 -0.63 -9.70 0.96
CA GLU A 80 -1.17 -8.51 0.32
C GLU A 80 -0.90 -7.22 1.11
N GLU A 81 -0.85 -7.28 2.44
CA GLU A 81 -0.59 -6.10 3.27
C GLU A 81 0.83 -5.56 3.07
N TYR A 82 1.80 -6.42 2.77
CA TYR A 82 3.15 -5.96 2.45
C TYR A 82 3.16 -5.10 1.18
N ILE A 83 2.32 -5.43 0.20
CA ILE A 83 2.12 -4.63 -1.01
C ILE A 83 1.43 -3.31 -0.63
N PHE A 84 0.37 -3.38 0.18
CA PHE A 84 -0.34 -2.19 0.66
C PHE A 84 0.58 -1.21 1.37
N ILE A 85 1.40 -1.69 2.32
CA ILE A 85 2.34 -0.90 3.12
C ILE A 85 3.37 -0.17 2.23
N ILE A 86 3.75 -0.73 1.07
CA ILE A 86 4.67 -0.07 0.14
C ILE A 86 3.93 0.94 -0.76
N PHE A 87 2.81 0.52 -1.36
CA PHE A 87 2.17 1.28 -2.42
C PHE A 87 1.32 2.45 -1.92
N VAL A 88 0.77 2.39 -0.70
CA VAL A 88 0.02 3.53 -0.14
C VAL A 88 0.91 4.75 0.14
N PRO A 89 2.09 4.60 0.79
CA PRO A 89 3.04 5.71 0.89
C PRO A 89 3.56 6.18 -0.47
N LEU A 90 3.84 5.27 -1.40
CA LEU A 90 4.27 5.65 -2.75
C LEU A 90 3.22 6.49 -3.46
N LEU A 91 1.94 6.09 -3.40
CA LEU A 91 0.82 6.86 -3.92
C LEU A 91 0.78 8.25 -3.28
N SER A 92 0.89 8.33 -1.96
CA SER A 92 0.84 9.59 -1.22
C SER A 92 1.95 10.55 -1.65
N ILE A 93 3.18 10.05 -1.77
CA ILE A 93 4.35 10.84 -2.20
C ILE A 93 4.17 11.32 -3.65
N THR A 94 3.72 10.44 -4.54
CA THR A 94 3.56 10.78 -5.97
C THR A 94 2.40 11.75 -6.20
N VAL A 95 1.27 11.60 -5.51
CA VAL A 95 0.14 12.55 -5.54
C VAL A 95 0.57 13.91 -4.97
N TYR A 96 1.26 13.94 -3.83
CA TYR A 96 1.80 15.19 -3.27
C TYR A 96 2.72 15.90 -4.26
N THR A 97 3.62 15.15 -4.91
CA THR A 97 4.55 15.68 -5.91
C THR A 97 3.81 16.19 -7.15
N LEU A 98 2.73 15.52 -7.56
CA LEU A 98 1.87 15.96 -8.66
C LEU A 98 1.22 17.30 -8.34
N ILE A 99 0.59 17.41 -7.17
CA ILE A 99 -0.08 18.64 -6.72
C ILE A 99 0.93 19.79 -6.67
N LYS A 100 2.11 19.54 -6.07
CA LYS A 100 3.18 20.52 -6.02
C LYS A 100 3.63 20.98 -7.41
N LYS A 101 3.70 20.08 -8.39
CA LYS A 101 4.04 20.42 -9.79
C LYS A 101 3.02 21.36 -10.45
N PHE A 102 1.77 21.42 -10.00
CA PHE A 102 0.74 22.29 -10.56
C PHE A 102 0.59 23.62 -9.82
N ILE A 103 1.05 23.70 -8.57
CA ILE A 103 0.98 24.91 -7.75
C ILE A 103 2.24 25.78 -7.92
N ASP A 104 3.39 25.15 -8.17
CA ASP A 104 4.66 25.82 -8.51
C ASP A 104 4.75 26.14 -10.02
#